data_AF-A0A0M2S4K5-F1
#
_entry.id   AF-A0A0M2S4K5-F1
#
_cell.length_a   1.000
_cell.length_b   1.000
_cell.length_c   1.000
_cell.angle_alpha   90.00
_cell.angle_beta   90.00
_cell.angle_gamma   90.00
#
_symmetry.space_group_name_H-M   'P 1'
#
loop_
_entity.id
_entity.type
_entity.pdbx_description
1 polymer ?
#
loop_
_entity_poly.entity_id
_entity_poly.type
_entity_poly.pdbx_seq_one_letter_code
_entity_poly.pdbx_strand_id
1 'polypeptide(L)'
;MREAYAGTLGELISNQEELDWEVYKSFNLTVDDNLVFLDEPPAINLGDRAFEIALARQGDNLSGPDKAWFARRGIAVQPDLPERLPADYQKLLSARLSEINNNPLIRLLERPEFKRQWALPSWDERLSSALRAWLLDKLEERKYWFDMSGRPIARSVAQLADIVTRDSDLASVLQLWDGRKDRSVTQQLTTLLDTESVPFLAAYRLNDSGLRKREAWEHIWDLQRREDKGERVGEIPVPPKYTTADFRKQSWWQHRGKLDVPKERFILYPDAGRETDSTQLLGWAGWDHSQQALALNAVIAEREAEGWADDKLVPLVAGLAELQPWVRQWHDETDPTYQLNLADYLEEQLRGRAHQVGMTVEQLGAWRPPAASRGRRSRS
;
A
#
# COMPACT_ATOMS: atom_id res chain seq x y z
N MET A 1 -6.47 4.18 -25.01
CA MET A 1 -6.09 3.27 -23.89
C MET A 1 -7.28 2.54 -23.30
N ARG A 2 -8.34 3.21 -22.82
CA ARG A 2 -9.54 2.53 -22.29
C ARG A 2 -10.21 1.61 -23.31
N GLU A 3 -10.40 2.07 -24.54
CA GLU A 3 -10.97 1.25 -25.63
C GLU A 3 -10.08 0.06 -25.98
N ALA A 4 -8.77 0.27 -26.12
CA ALA A 4 -7.83 -0.82 -26.34
C ALA A 4 -7.85 -1.87 -25.22
N TYR A 5 -7.91 -1.44 -23.95
CA TYR A 5 -8.08 -2.33 -22.81
C TYR A 5 -9.39 -3.12 -22.88
N ALA A 6 -10.50 -2.45 -23.19
CA ALA A 6 -11.80 -3.10 -23.34
C ALA A 6 -11.80 -4.12 -24.49
N GLY A 7 -11.18 -3.78 -25.62
CA GLY A 7 -11.00 -4.67 -26.77
C GLY A 7 -10.21 -5.92 -26.40
N THR A 8 -9.00 -5.76 -25.86
CA THR A 8 -8.16 -6.90 -25.43
C THR A 8 -8.82 -7.73 -24.34
N LEU A 9 -9.52 -7.11 -23.38
CA LEU A 9 -10.29 -7.85 -22.37
C LEU A 9 -11.39 -8.69 -23.04
N GLY A 10 -12.11 -8.12 -24.01
CA GLY A 10 -13.16 -8.84 -24.73
C GLY A 10 -12.63 -9.99 -25.58
N GLU A 11 -11.45 -9.84 -26.18
CA GLU A 11 -10.74 -10.92 -26.88
C GLU A 11 -10.36 -12.04 -25.90
N LEU A 12 -9.80 -11.70 -24.74
CA LEU A 12 -9.41 -12.69 -23.72
C LEU A 12 -10.61 -13.44 -23.14
N ILE A 13 -11.74 -12.75 -22.92
CA ILE A 13 -12.99 -13.38 -22.48
C ILE A 13 -13.50 -14.33 -23.56
N SER A 14 -13.48 -13.90 -24.83
CA SER A 14 -13.91 -14.71 -25.97
C SER A 14 -13.06 -15.97 -26.13
N ASN A 15 -11.73 -15.83 -26.14
CA ASN A 15 -10.81 -16.96 -26.23
C ASN A 15 -10.98 -17.95 -25.07
N GLN A 16 -11.22 -17.47 -23.84
CA GLN A 16 -11.52 -18.35 -22.72
C GLN A 16 -12.84 -19.10 -22.91
N GLU A 17 -13.88 -18.45 -23.41
CA GLU A 17 -15.16 -19.09 -23.70
C GLU A 17 -15.00 -20.17 -24.78
N GLU A 18 -14.33 -19.86 -25.90
CA GLU A 18 -14.07 -20.84 -26.95
C GLU A 18 -13.24 -22.03 -26.46
N LEU A 19 -12.21 -21.79 -25.64
CA LEU A 19 -11.40 -22.85 -25.03
C LEU A 19 -12.25 -23.78 -24.14
N ASP A 20 -13.18 -23.23 -23.35
CA ASP A 20 -14.04 -24.04 -22.50
C ASP A 20 -14.90 -24.99 -23.35
N TRP A 21 -15.49 -24.49 -24.44
CA TRP A 21 -16.30 -25.30 -25.37
C TRP A 21 -15.48 -26.31 -26.17
N GLU A 22 -14.25 -25.97 -26.58
CA GLU A 22 -13.32 -26.89 -27.22
C GLU A 22 -12.91 -28.04 -26.28
N VAL A 23 -12.73 -27.74 -24.99
CA VAL A 23 -12.50 -28.76 -23.95
C VAL A 23 -13.72 -29.66 -23.83
N TYR A 24 -14.94 -29.12 -23.76
CA TYR A 24 -16.15 -29.93 -23.67
C TYR A 24 -16.28 -30.91 -24.84
N LYS A 25 -16.00 -30.44 -26.06
CA LYS A 25 -15.92 -31.26 -27.26
C LYS A 25 -14.85 -32.34 -27.16
N SER A 26 -13.63 -31.98 -26.77
CA SER A 26 -12.49 -32.90 -26.69
C SER A 26 -12.72 -34.07 -25.72
N PHE A 27 -13.54 -33.87 -24.69
CA PHE A 27 -13.94 -34.90 -23.73
C PHE A 27 -15.24 -35.63 -24.10
N ASN A 28 -15.79 -35.40 -25.30
CA ASN A 28 -17.07 -35.93 -25.78
C ASN A 28 -18.24 -35.62 -24.82
N LEU A 29 -18.23 -34.42 -24.22
CA LEU A 29 -19.26 -33.98 -23.30
C LEU A 29 -20.45 -33.34 -24.01
N THR A 30 -20.30 -32.92 -25.27
CA THR A 30 -21.34 -32.31 -26.10
C THR A 30 -21.95 -33.32 -27.06
N VAL A 31 -23.23 -33.16 -27.39
CA VAL A 31 -23.93 -34.01 -28.37
C VAL A 31 -23.61 -33.60 -29.81
N ASP A 32 -23.34 -32.31 -30.03
CA ASP A 32 -22.96 -31.73 -31.32
C ASP A 32 -21.52 -31.20 -31.28
N ASP A 33 -20.79 -31.42 -32.38
CA ASP A 33 -19.43 -30.94 -32.61
C ASP A 33 -19.38 -29.48 -33.12
N ASN A 34 -20.54 -28.91 -33.48
CA ASN A 34 -20.72 -27.56 -34.00
C ASN A 34 -20.85 -26.47 -32.91
N LEU A 35 -20.42 -26.77 -31.68
CA LEU A 35 -20.47 -25.84 -30.54
C LEU A 35 -19.15 -25.08 -30.30
N VAL A 36 -18.19 -25.21 -31.22
CA VAL A 36 -16.91 -24.49 -31.23
C VAL A 36 -16.89 -23.54 -32.42
N PHE A 37 -16.48 -22.29 -32.22
CA PHE A 37 -16.29 -21.36 -33.32
C PHE A 37 -15.01 -21.72 -34.09
N LEU A 38 -15.10 -21.85 -35.42
CA LEU A 38 -14.00 -22.36 -36.25
C LEU A 38 -13.04 -21.25 -36.74
N ASP A 39 -13.54 -20.02 -36.80
CA ASP A 39 -12.78 -18.84 -37.23
C ASP A 39 -12.26 -18.06 -36.02
N GLU A 40 -11.66 -16.89 -36.25
CA GLU A 40 -11.27 -15.98 -35.18
C GLU A 40 -12.52 -15.44 -34.45
N PRO A 41 -12.71 -15.75 -33.16
CA PRO A 41 -13.94 -15.41 -32.47
C PRO A 41 -14.03 -13.89 -32.21
N PRO A 42 -15.23 -13.29 -32.32
CA PRO A 42 -15.42 -11.87 -32.05
C PRO A 42 -15.17 -11.57 -30.56
N ALA A 43 -14.76 -10.33 -30.26
CA ALA A 43 -14.65 -9.88 -28.87
C ALA A 43 -16.03 -9.82 -28.19
N ILE A 44 -16.16 -10.50 -27.04
CA ILE A 44 -17.39 -10.55 -26.23
C ILE A 44 -17.20 -9.82 -24.90
N ASN A 45 -18.27 -9.25 -24.34
CA ASN A 45 -18.20 -8.54 -23.06
C ASN A 45 -18.57 -9.50 -21.92
N LEU A 46 -18.27 -9.09 -20.68
CA LEU A 46 -18.91 -9.71 -19.53
C LEU A 46 -20.42 -9.53 -19.62
N GLY A 47 -21.16 -10.63 -19.48
CA GLY A 47 -22.61 -10.71 -19.69
C GLY A 47 -22.99 -11.39 -21.00
N ASP A 48 -22.08 -11.52 -21.96
CA ASP A 48 -22.39 -12.05 -23.30
C ASP A 48 -22.05 -13.55 -23.46
N ARG A 49 -21.43 -14.19 -22.45
CA ARG A 49 -21.07 -15.62 -22.51
C ARG A 49 -22.30 -16.51 -22.36
N ALA A 50 -22.20 -17.75 -22.86
CA ALA A 50 -23.32 -18.68 -22.88
C ALA A 50 -23.92 -18.92 -21.49
N PHE A 51 -23.10 -19.24 -20.48
CA PHE A 51 -23.62 -19.39 -19.12
C PHE A 51 -24.22 -18.10 -18.53
N GLU A 52 -23.68 -16.92 -18.86
CA GLU A 52 -24.18 -15.65 -18.32
C GLU A 52 -25.58 -15.38 -18.86
N ILE A 53 -25.79 -15.59 -20.16
CA ILE A 53 -27.10 -15.48 -20.79
C ILE A 53 -28.05 -16.57 -20.26
N ALA A 54 -27.58 -17.82 -20.10
CA ALA A 54 -28.38 -18.90 -19.54
C ALA A 54 -28.83 -18.60 -18.10
N LEU A 55 -27.93 -18.04 -17.29
CA LEU A 55 -28.21 -17.62 -15.92
C LEU A 55 -29.19 -16.45 -15.90
N ALA A 56 -28.99 -15.43 -16.74
CA ALA A 56 -29.89 -14.28 -16.87
C ALA A 56 -31.32 -14.70 -17.27
N ARG A 57 -31.46 -15.69 -18.16
CA ARG A 57 -32.76 -16.24 -18.60
C ARG A 57 -33.53 -16.98 -17.51
N GLN A 58 -32.87 -17.44 -16.45
CA GLN A 58 -33.57 -18.04 -15.31
C GLN A 58 -34.38 -17.02 -14.52
N GLY A 59 -34.00 -15.73 -14.57
CA GLY A 59 -34.76 -14.62 -14.00
C GLY A 59 -35.15 -14.85 -12.53
N ASP A 60 -36.45 -14.78 -12.25
CA ASP A 60 -37.01 -14.96 -10.90
C ASP A 60 -36.86 -16.37 -10.33
N ASN A 61 -36.51 -17.36 -11.15
CA ASN A 61 -36.22 -18.72 -10.68
C ASN A 61 -34.85 -18.81 -9.97
N LEU A 62 -33.99 -17.79 -10.10
CA LEU A 62 -32.73 -17.72 -9.37
C LEU A 62 -32.98 -17.54 -7.87
N SER A 63 -32.25 -18.31 -7.06
CA SER A 63 -32.29 -18.19 -5.60
C SER A 63 -30.88 -18.19 -5.01
N GLY A 64 -30.75 -17.68 -3.79
CA GLY A 64 -29.48 -17.72 -3.06
C GLY A 64 -28.33 -16.96 -3.74
N PRO A 65 -27.09 -17.51 -3.75
CA PRO A 65 -25.90 -16.87 -4.31
C PRO A 65 -26.02 -16.47 -5.79
N ASP A 66 -26.80 -17.22 -6.58
CA ASP A 66 -26.91 -17.03 -8.03
C ASP A 66 -27.68 -15.76 -8.39
N LYS A 67 -28.73 -15.43 -7.62
CA LYS A 67 -29.49 -14.18 -7.79
C LYS A 67 -28.64 -12.93 -7.51
N ALA A 68 -27.67 -13.05 -6.60
CA ALA A 68 -26.77 -11.96 -6.24
C ALA A 68 -25.51 -11.91 -7.12
N TRP A 69 -25.32 -12.87 -8.03
CA TRP A 69 -24.08 -13.01 -8.79
C TRP A 69 -23.80 -11.79 -9.68
N PHE A 70 -24.75 -11.39 -10.53
CA PHE A 70 -24.61 -10.23 -11.42
C PHE A 70 -24.31 -8.95 -10.65
N ALA A 71 -25.08 -8.67 -9.59
CA ALA A 71 -24.91 -7.49 -8.75
C ALA A 71 -23.55 -7.48 -8.04
N ARG A 72 -23.08 -8.63 -7.50
CA ARG A 72 -21.76 -8.76 -6.88
C ARG A 72 -20.62 -8.52 -7.88
N ARG A 73 -20.85 -8.80 -9.16
CA ARG A 73 -19.87 -8.64 -10.23
C ARG A 73 -19.96 -7.31 -10.97
N GLY A 74 -21.00 -6.52 -10.73
CA GLY A 74 -21.25 -5.30 -11.50
C GLY A 74 -21.51 -5.57 -12.99
N ILE A 75 -22.05 -6.75 -13.32
CA ILE A 75 -22.40 -7.15 -14.68
C ILE A 75 -23.89 -6.88 -14.89
N ALA A 76 -24.24 -6.26 -16.02
CA ALA A 76 -25.64 -6.05 -16.37
C ALA A 76 -26.32 -7.39 -16.69
N VAL A 77 -27.55 -7.58 -16.21
CA VAL A 77 -28.34 -8.77 -16.53
C VAL A 77 -28.77 -8.67 -17.99
N GLN A 78 -28.31 -9.60 -18.83
CA GLN A 78 -28.63 -9.64 -20.26
C GLN A 78 -29.19 -11.02 -20.65
N PRO A 79 -30.52 -11.17 -20.76
CA PRO A 79 -31.14 -12.45 -21.15
C PRO A 79 -31.17 -12.67 -22.67
N ASP A 80 -31.02 -11.60 -23.45
CA ASP A 80 -31.11 -11.63 -24.91
C ASP A 80 -29.74 -11.85 -25.56
N LEU A 81 -29.74 -12.42 -26.76
CA LEU A 81 -28.51 -12.58 -27.53
C LEU A 81 -28.00 -11.18 -27.94
N PRO A 82 -26.71 -10.86 -27.74
CA PRO A 82 -26.21 -9.52 -28.04
C PRO A 82 -26.23 -9.22 -29.54
N GLU A 83 -27.07 -8.26 -29.96
CA GLU A 83 -27.25 -7.88 -31.37
C GLU A 83 -25.96 -7.39 -32.05
N ARG A 84 -25.02 -6.87 -31.25
CA ARG A 84 -23.71 -6.39 -31.72
C ARG A 84 -22.80 -7.49 -32.25
N LEU A 85 -23.07 -8.76 -31.91
CA LEU A 85 -22.23 -9.88 -32.31
C LEU A 85 -22.55 -10.32 -33.73
N PRO A 86 -21.57 -10.83 -34.50
CA PRO A 86 -21.79 -11.44 -35.80
C PRO A 86 -22.90 -12.50 -35.79
N ALA A 87 -23.65 -12.60 -36.90
CA ALA A 87 -24.84 -13.45 -36.99
C ALA A 87 -24.55 -14.95 -36.84
N ASP A 88 -23.37 -15.39 -37.29
CA ASP A 88 -22.81 -16.73 -37.09
C ASP A 88 -22.51 -17.00 -35.60
N TYR A 89 -21.89 -16.05 -34.90
CA TYR A 89 -21.63 -16.18 -33.46
C TYR A 89 -22.92 -16.15 -32.62
N GLN A 90 -23.92 -15.35 -33.01
CA GLN A 90 -25.24 -15.40 -32.38
C GLN A 90 -25.92 -16.77 -32.54
N LYS A 91 -25.81 -17.39 -33.72
CA LYS A 91 -26.30 -18.76 -33.95
C LYS A 91 -25.56 -19.76 -33.08
N LEU A 92 -24.24 -19.64 -32.96
CA LEU A 92 -23.42 -20.48 -32.08
C LEU A 92 -23.85 -20.35 -30.61
N LEU A 93 -24.03 -19.12 -30.11
CA LEU A 93 -24.53 -18.88 -28.74
C LEU A 93 -25.92 -19.51 -28.53
N SER A 94 -26.82 -19.40 -29.52
CA SER A 94 -28.12 -20.06 -29.45
C SER A 94 -28.00 -21.59 -29.33
N ALA A 95 -27.11 -22.20 -30.11
CA ALA A 95 -26.84 -23.64 -30.03
C ALA A 95 -26.24 -24.05 -28.67
N ARG A 96 -25.27 -23.27 -28.15
CA ARG A 96 -24.69 -23.46 -26.81
C ARG A 96 -25.73 -23.37 -25.70
N LEU A 97 -26.63 -22.39 -25.78
CA LEU A 97 -27.75 -22.25 -24.83
C LEU A 97 -28.70 -23.44 -24.88
N SER A 98 -28.96 -23.99 -26.07
CA SER A 98 -29.72 -25.24 -26.22
C SER A 98 -29.00 -26.42 -25.56
N GLU A 99 -27.69 -26.55 -25.76
CA GLU A 99 -26.89 -27.61 -25.14
C GLU A 99 -26.90 -27.51 -23.60
N ILE A 100 -26.70 -26.30 -23.04
CA ILE A 100 -26.81 -26.06 -21.59
C ILE A 100 -28.18 -26.49 -21.05
N ASN A 101 -29.25 -26.24 -21.81
CA ASN A 101 -30.60 -26.61 -21.40
C ASN A 101 -30.86 -28.12 -21.48
N ASN A 102 -30.24 -28.84 -22.42
CA ASN A 102 -30.57 -30.25 -22.68
C ASN A 102 -29.55 -31.25 -22.11
N ASN A 103 -28.33 -30.82 -21.81
CA ASN A 103 -27.24 -31.67 -21.36
C ASN A 103 -26.87 -31.40 -19.89
N PRO A 104 -27.17 -32.33 -18.95
CA PRO A 104 -26.90 -32.13 -17.52
C PRO A 104 -25.43 -31.92 -17.17
N LEU A 105 -24.50 -32.50 -17.93
CA LEU A 105 -23.06 -32.35 -17.69
C LEU A 105 -22.60 -30.94 -18.07
N ILE A 106 -23.00 -30.45 -19.25
CA ILE A 106 -22.70 -29.09 -19.70
C ILE A 106 -23.37 -28.08 -18.76
N ARG A 107 -24.63 -28.29 -18.36
CA ARG A 107 -25.32 -27.44 -17.39
C ARG A 107 -24.59 -27.34 -16.05
N LEU A 108 -23.90 -28.39 -15.62
CA LEU A 108 -23.10 -28.37 -14.40
C LEU A 108 -21.83 -27.54 -14.60
N LEU A 109 -21.11 -27.72 -15.71
CA LEU A 109 -19.85 -27.03 -16.00
C LEU A 109 -20.05 -25.54 -16.35
N GLU A 110 -21.18 -25.19 -16.94
CA GLU A 110 -21.59 -23.80 -17.23
C GLU A 110 -22.22 -23.13 -16.00
N ARG A 111 -21.86 -23.53 -14.77
CA ARG A 111 -22.21 -22.78 -13.56
C ARG A 111 -21.12 -21.77 -13.20
N PRO A 112 -21.46 -20.63 -12.57
CA PRO A 112 -20.49 -19.58 -12.29
C PRO A 112 -19.30 -20.00 -11.42
N GLU A 113 -19.40 -21.07 -10.64
CA GLU A 113 -18.30 -21.60 -9.81
C GLU A 113 -17.20 -22.28 -10.63
N PHE A 114 -17.56 -22.81 -11.80
CA PHE A 114 -16.63 -23.53 -12.69
C PHE A 114 -16.11 -22.67 -13.83
N LYS A 115 -16.65 -21.46 -14.01
CA LYS A 115 -16.24 -20.52 -15.05
C LYS A 115 -15.28 -19.47 -14.51
N ARG A 116 -14.37 -19.00 -15.36
CA ARG A 116 -13.48 -17.88 -15.03
C ARG A 116 -14.31 -16.62 -14.76
N GLN A 117 -14.16 -16.06 -13.56
CA GLN A 117 -15.05 -14.99 -13.08
C GLN A 117 -14.67 -13.59 -13.58
N TRP A 118 -13.44 -13.40 -14.08
CA TRP A 118 -12.92 -12.09 -14.54
C TRP A 118 -13.14 -10.96 -13.53
N ALA A 119 -12.95 -11.27 -12.24
CA ALA A 119 -13.08 -10.34 -11.12
C ALA A 119 -11.90 -9.34 -11.09
N LEU A 120 -11.90 -8.43 -12.05
CA LEU A 120 -10.89 -7.39 -12.21
C LEU A 120 -11.40 -6.09 -11.59
N PRO A 121 -10.53 -5.26 -10.97
CA PRO A 121 -10.89 -3.90 -10.64
C PRO A 121 -11.30 -3.15 -11.91
N SER A 122 -12.21 -2.20 -11.75
CA SER A 122 -12.67 -1.33 -12.82
C SER A 122 -11.51 -0.56 -13.45
N TRP A 123 -11.71 -0.08 -14.68
CA TRP A 123 -10.71 0.76 -15.35
C TRP A 123 -10.34 1.98 -14.50
N ASP A 124 -11.32 2.62 -13.87
CA ASP A 124 -11.10 3.83 -13.08
C ASP A 124 -10.32 3.53 -11.78
N GLU A 125 -10.58 2.39 -11.13
CA GLU A 125 -9.76 1.92 -9.99
C GLU A 125 -8.32 1.60 -10.41
N ARG A 126 -8.14 0.91 -11.55
CA ARG A 126 -6.81 0.60 -12.10
C ARG A 126 -6.03 1.86 -12.45
N LEU A 127 -6.68 2.80 -13.13
CA LEU A 127 -6.09 4.08 -13.48
C LEU A 127 -5.70 4.85 -12.21
N SER A 128 -6.61 4.99 -11.24
CA SER A 128 -6.31 5.67 -9.98
C SER A 128 -5.16 5.00 -9.23
N SER A 129 -5.13 3.67 -9.15
CA SER A 129 -4.03 2.92 -8.53
C SER A 129 -2.70 3.09 -9.26
N ALA A 130 -2.71 3.07 -10.60
CA ALA A 130 -1.49 3.24 -11.40
C ALA A 130 -0.94 4.66 -11.29
N LEU A 131 -1.81 5.68 -11.34
CA LEU A 131 -1.43 7.07 -11.14
C LEU A 131 -0.89 7.28 -9.72
N ARG A 132 -1.55 6.73 -8.69
CA ARG A 132 -1.08 6.77 -7.31
C ARG A 132 0.32 6.18 -7.18
N ALA A 133 0.53 4.97 -7.69
CA ALA A 133 1.82 4.29 -7.62
C ALA A 133 2.92 5.10 -8.31
N TRP A 134 2.66 5.58 -9.53
CA TRP A 134 3.61 6.40 -10.27
C TRP A 134 3.96 7.71 -9.54
N LEU A 135 2.96 8.40 -8.97
CA LEU A 135 3.19 9.62 -8.18
C LEU A 135 4.08 9.35 -6.97
N LEU A 136 3.83 8.25 -6.26
CA LEU A 136 4.63 7.87 -5.09
C LEU A 136 6.05 7.48 -5.50
N ASP A 137 6.23 6.77 -6.62
CA ASP A 137 7.57 6.40 -7.14
C ASP A 137 8.39 7.65 -7.45
N LYS A 138 7.74 8.68 -8.02
CA LYS A 138 8.37 9.98 -8.27
C LYS A 138 8.72 10.71 -6.99
N LEU A 139 7.85 10.70 -5.99
CA LEU A 139 8.10 11.38 -4.73
C LEU A 139 9.18 10.72 -3.87
N GLU A 140 9.63 9.50 -4.19
CA GLU A 140 10.77 8.84 -3.57
C GLU A 140 12.13 9.22 -4.18
N GLU A 141 12.15 10.00 -5.27
CA GLU A 141 13.41 10.42 -5.90
C GLU A 141 14.31 11.20 -4.92
N ARG A 142 15.61 10.90 -4.93
CA ARG A 142 16.63 11.47 -4.03
C ARG A 142 16.59 13.00 -3.93
N LYS A 143 16.24 13.70 -5.02
CA LYS A 143 16.16 15.17 -5.08
C LYS A 143 15.18 15.79 -4.06
N TYR A 144 14.19 15.03 -3.59
CA TYR A 144 13.24 15.50 -2.58
C TYR A 144 13.79 15.36 -1.16
N TRP A 145 14.75 14.47 -0.93
CA TRP A 145 15.11 14.02 0.42
C TRP A 145 16.56 14.29 0.80
N PHE A 146 17.29 14.95 -0.09
CA PHE A 146 18.67 15.36 0.13
C PHE A 146 18.87 16.82 -0.30
N ASP A 147 19.72 17.54 0.43
CA ASP A 147 20.14 18.88 0.04
C ASP A 147 21.21 18.84 -1.08
N MET A 148 21.67 20.02 -1.52
CA MET A 148 22.70 20.15 -2.55
C MET A 148 24.07 19.58 -2.15
N SER A 149 24.31 19.42 -0.85
CA SER A 149 25.52 18.80 -0.29
C SER A 149 25.34 17.30 -0.05
N GLY A 150 24.20 16.72 -0.43
CA GLY A 150 23.91 15.30 -0.27
C GLY A 150 23.55 14.89 1.15
N ARG A 151 23.18 15.83 2.03
CA ARG A 151 22.73 15.56 3.40
C ARG A 151 21.24 15.23 3.43
N PRO A 152 20.80 14.22 4.19
CA PRO A 152 19.39 13.86 4.27
C PRO A 152 18.58 14.96 4.97
N ILE A 153 17.40 15.27 4.45
CA ILE A 153 16.54 16.35 4.96
C ILE A 153 15.08 15.90 5.03
N ALA A 154 14.46 16.14 6.19
CA ALA A 154 13.02 16.04 6.33
C ALA A 154 12.34 17.24 5.67
N ARG A 155 11.15 17.03 5.08
CA ARG A 155 10.37 18.08 4.42
C ARG A 155 8.91 18.02 4.81
N SER A 156 8.30 19.18 4.98
CA SER A 156 6.85 19.25 5.12
C SER A 156 6.15 19.00 3.79
N VAL A 157 4.88 18.62 3.83
CA VAL A 157 4.08 18.46 2.60
C VAL A 157 3.97 19.78 1.84
N ALA A 158 3.92 20.93 2.52
CA ALA A 158 3.95 22.23 1.85
C ALA A 158 5.27 22.46 1.09
N GLN A 159 6.41 22.14 1.70
CA GLN A 159 7.72 22.24 1.02
C GLN A 159 7.82 21.28 -0.17
N LEU A 160 7.29 20.06 -0.06
CA LEU A 160 7.20 19.15 -1.20
C LEU A 160 6.30 19.73 -2.30
N ALA A 161 5.16 20.32 -1.94
CA ALA A 161 4.24 20.94 -2.89
C ALA A 161 4.91 22.08 -3.68
N ASP A 162 5.74 22.90 -3.03
CA ASP A 162 6.49 23.98 -3.70
C ASP A 162 7.46 23.45 -4.76
N ILE A 163 8.05 22.27 -4.54
CA ILE A 163 8.94 21.60 -5.50
C ILE A 163 8.10 20.96 -6.61
N VAL A 164 7.06 20.21 -6.26
CA VAL A 164 6.17 19.50 -7.19
C VAL A 164 5.47 20.48 -8.14
N THR A 165 5.08 21.66 -7.67
CA THR A 165 4.41 22.69 -8.50
C THR A 165 5.28 23.17 -9.66
N ARG A 166 6.60 23.03 -9.56
CA ARG A 166 7.54 23.42 -10.63
C ARG A 166 7.76 22.31 -11.67
N ASP A 167 7.29 21.10 -11.39
CA ASP A 167 7.33 19.96 -12.30
C ASP A 167 5.95 19.83 -12.95
N SER A 168 5.82 20.33 -14.19
CA SER A 168 4.54 20.39 -14.90
C SER A 168 3.93 19.00 -15.10
N ASP A 169 4.78 18.00 -15.35
CA ASP A 169 4.33 16.63 -15.60
C ASP A 169 3.78 16.03 -14.31
N LEU A 170 4.55 16.12 -13.22
CA LEU A 170 4.13 15.60 -11.92
C LEU A 170 2.87 16.30 -11.39
N ALA A 171 2.78 17.62 -11.52
CA ALA A 171 1.60 18.39 -11.14
C ALA A 171 0.37 18.02 -11.96
N SER A 172 0.53 17.80 -13.27
CA SER A 172 -0.57 17.38 -14.15
C SER A 172 -1.10 15.99 -13.79
N VAL A 173 -0.20 15.04 -13.48
CA VAL A 173 -0.59 13.69 -13.08
C VAL A 173 -1.27 13.70 -11.71
N LEU A 174 -0.80 14.54 -10.78
CA LEU A 174 -1.41 14.69 -9.47
C LEU A 174 -2.86 15.20 -9.59
N GLN A 175 -3.09 16.20 -10.45
CA GLN A 175 -4.42 16.72 -10.73
C GLN A 175 -5.32 15.66 -11.38
N LEU A 176 -4.78 14.85 -12.31
CA LEU A 176 -5.51 13.76 -12.93
C LEU A 176 -5.90 12.67 -11.91
N TRP A 177 -5.01 12.36 -10.96
CA TRP A 177 -5.26 11.37 -9.91
C TRP A 177 -6.31 11.84 -8.90
N ASP A 178 -6.25 13.09 -8.43
CA ASP A 178 -7.22 13.61 -7.45
C ASP A 178 -8.60 13.89 -8.08
N GLY A 179 -8.64 14.25 -9.36
CA GLY A 179 -9.87 14.46 -10.12
C GLY A 179 -10.64 15.74 -9.77
N ARG A 180 -10.24 16.51 -8.74
CA ARG A 180 -10.86 17.79 -8.37
C ARG A 180 -9.98 18.97 -8.76
N LYS A 181 -10.57 19.94 -9.47
CA LYS A 181 -9.82 21.06 -10.06
C LYS A 181 -9.56 22.22 -9.10
N ASP A 182 -10.26 22.26 -7.97
CA ASP A 182 -10.26 23.35 -6.98
C ASP A 182 -9.26 23.15 -5.84
N ARG A 183 -8.60 21.99 -5.76
CA ARG A 183 -7.64 21.68 -4.70
C ARG A 183 -6.23 22.14 -5.03
N SER A 184 -5.55 22.77 -4.07
CA SER A 184 -4.13 23.10 -4.22
C SER A 184 -3.25 21.84 -4.25
N VAL A 185 -2.05 21.95 -4.83
CA VAL A 185 -1.06 20.85 -4.83
C VAL A 185 -0.78 20.37 -3.40
N THR A 186 -0.67 21.27 -2.44
CA THR A 186 -0.49 20.94 -1.02
C THR A 186 -1.62 20.08 -0.47
N GLN A 187 -2.88 20.41 -0.78
CA GLN A 187 -4.04 19.62 -0.35
C GLN A 187 -4.04 18.23 -1.01
N GLN A 188 -3.74 18.16 -2.31
CA GLN A 188 -3.69 16.91 -3.06
C GLN A 188 -2.59 15.98 -2.50
N LEU A 189 -1.38 16.50 -2.27
CA LEU A 189 -0.28 15.76 -1.67
C LEU A 189 -0.57 15.32 -0.23
N THR A 190 -1.25 16.16 0.56
CA THR A 190 -1.67 15.78 1.92
C THR A 190 -2.53 14.53 1.89
N THR A 191 -3.48 14.44 0.95
CA THR A 191 -4.31 13.24 0.76
C THR A 191 -3.52 12.06 0.22
N LEU A 192 -2.62 12.30 -0.74
CA LEU A 192 -1.78 11.24 -1.32
C LEU A 192 -0.93 10.57 -0.23
N LEU A 193 -0.30 11.35 0.65
CA LEU A 193 0.74 10.91 1.58
C LEU A 193 0.24 10.45 2.96
N ASP A 194 -1.01 10.79 3.34
CA ASP A 194 -1.55 10.49 4.69
C ASP A 194 -1.52 8.99 5.07
N THR A 195 -1.66 8.12 4.07
CA THR A 195 -1.63 6.65 4.27
C THR A 195 -0.32 6.01 3.85
N GLU A 196 0.66 6.77 3.37
CA GLU A 196 1.95 6.26 2.86
C GLU A 196 3.11 6.49 3.84
N SER A 197 2.80 7.09 4.99
CA SER A 197 3.77 7.40 6.04
C SER A 197 3.46 6.69 7.35
N VAL A 198 4.50 6.25 8.05
CA VAL A 198 4.40 5.62 9.38
C VAL A 198 5.27 6.38 10.38
N PRO A 199 4.81 6.61 11.62
CA PRO A 199 5.60 7.32 12.63
C PRO A 199 6.97 6.68 12.89
N PHE A 200 8.00 7.52 12.95
CA PHE A 200 9.40 7.14 13.23
C PHE A 200 9.56 6.38 14.55
N LEU A 201 8.88 6.83 15.62
CA LEU A 201 9.00 6.27 16.97
C LEU A 201 7.97 5.17 17.24
N ALA A 202 8.40 4.07 17.87
CA ALA A 202 7.54 2.92 18.20
C ALA A 202 6.30 3.34 18.98
N ALA A 203 6.51 4.20 19.97
CA ALA A 203 5.49 4.66 20.89
C ALA A 203 4.36 5.41 20.17
N TYR A 204 4.63 6.01 19.00
CA TYR A 204 3.61 6.63 18.16
C TYR A 204 2.83 5.63 17.32
N ARG A 205 3.41 4.50 16.91
CA ARG A 205 2.76 3.53 16.00
C ARG A 205 2.11 2.33 16.71
N LEU A 206 2.66 1.91 17.85
CA LEU A 206 2.22 0.75 18.62
C LEU A 206 1.38 1.13 19.86
N ASN A 207 0.47 0.23 20.23
CA ASN A 207 -0.20 0.20 21.53
C ASN A 207 0.66 -0.54 22.56
N ASP A 208 0.25 -0.56 23.84
CA ASP A 208 0.99 -1.24 24.91
C ASP A 208 1.22 -2.74 24.68
N SER A 209 0.32 -3.42 23.97
CA SER A 209 0.51 -4.82 23.58
C SER A 209 1.61 -4.96 22.51
N GLY A 210 1.63 -4.05 21.54
CA GLY A 210 2.66 -3.98 20.51
C GLY A 210 4.03 -3.65 21.10
N LEU A 211 4.10 -2.71 22.04
CA LEU A 211 5.37 -2.32 22.66
C LEU A 211 5.97 -3.47 23.51
N ARG A 212 5.14 -4.27 24.19
CA ARG A 212 5.60 -5.50 24.86
C ARG A 212 6.14 -6.54 23.89
N LYS A 213 5.51 -6.68 22.71
CA LYS A 213 6.04 -7.56 21.66
C LYS A 213 7.37 -7.04 21.14
N ARG A 214 7.49 -5.72 20.93
CA ARG A 214 8.72 -5.07 20.49
C ARG A 214 9.87 -5.31 21.46
N GLU A 215 9.64 -5.14 22.76
CA GLU A 215 10.64 -5.42 23.79
C GLU A 215 11.13 -6.89 23.71
N ALA A 216 10.21 -7.83 23.52
CA ALA A 216 10.58 -9.24 23.30
C ALA A 216 11.41 -9.45 22.02
N TRP A 217 11.07 -8.74 20.93
CA TRP A 217 11.86 -8.75 19.69
C TRP A 217 13.26 -8.16 19.90
N GLU A 218 13.38 -7.04 20.59
CA GLU A 218 14.67 -6.38 20.88
C GLU A 218 15.57 -7.27 21.74
N HIS A 219 15.00 -7.95 22.74
CA HIS A 219 15.70 -8.95 23.52
C HIS A 219 16.19 -10.13 22.67
N ILE A 220 15.35 -10.64 21.76
CA ILE A 220 15.72 -11.73 20.85
C ILE A 220 16.85 -11.29 19.90
N TRP A 221 16.78 -10.08 19.34
CA TRP A 221 17.86 -9.55 18.51
C TRP A 221 19.16 -9.41 19.30
N ASP A 222 19.11 -9.05 20.58
CA ASP A 222 20.31 -8.99 21.43
C ASP A 222 20.93 -10.38 21.62
N LEU A 223 20.12 -11.39 21.90
CA LEU A 223 20.60 -12.78 21.99
C LEU A 223 21.22 -13.25 20.68
N GLN A 224 20.59 -12.95 19.54
CA GLN A 224 21.13 -13.29 18.21
C GLN A 224 22.47 -12.60 17.95
N ARG A 225 22.59 -11.30 18.26
CA ARG A 225 23.86 -10.57 18.11
C ARG A 225 24.97 -11.15 18.99
N ARG A 226 24.65 -11.58 20.21
CA ARG A 226 25.61 -12.22 21.11
C ARG A 226 26.03 -13.59 20.59
N GLU A 227 25.09 -14.37 20.06
CA GLU A 227 25.38 -15.63 19.36
C GLU A 227 26.29 -15.42 18.14
N ASP A 228 26.00 -14.41 17.31
CA ASP A 228 26.81 -14.07 16.14
C ASP A 228 28.25 -13.64 16.52
N LYS A 229 28.43 -13.09 17.73
CA LYS A 229 29.76 -12.80 18.32
C LYS A 229 30.45 -14.03 18.90
N GLY A 230 29.84 -15.20 18.85
CA GLY A 230 30.36 -16.47 19.36
C GLY A 230 30.02 -16.76 20.82
N GLU A 231 29.15 -15.97 21.46
CA GLU A 231 28.69 -16.28 22.82
C GLU A 231 27.69 -17.45 22.82
N ARG A 232 27.79 -18.33 23.82
CA ARG A 232 26.81 -19.41 24.01
C ARG A 232 25.58 -18.90 24.75
N VAL A 233 24.56 -18.46 24.02
CA VAL A 233 23.33 -17.87 24.58
C VAL A 233 22.20 -18.86 24.86
N GLY A 234 22.34 -20.12 24.45
CA GLY A 234 21.31 -21.14 24.63
C GLY A 234 20.24 -21.12 23.54
N GLU A 235 19.03 -21.61 23.83
CA GLU A 235 17.92 -21.61 22.88
C GLU A 235 17.32 -20.21 22.77
N ILE A 236 17.36 -19.62 21.56
CA ILE A 236 16.75 -18.32 21.28
C ILE A 236 15.26 -18.52 20.97
N PRO A 237 14.35 -17.89 21.74
CA PRO A 237 12.92 -18.08 21.54
C PRO A 237 12.43 -17.46 20.24
N VAL A 238 11.37 -18.03 19.68
CA VAL A 238 10.69 -17.47 18.50
C VAL A 238 9.93 -16.21 18.91
N PRO A 239 10.13 -15.07 18.22
CA PRO A 239 9.48 -13.83 18.60
C PRO A 239 7.95 -13.86 18.34
N PRO A 240 7.15 -13.15 19.16
CA PRO A 240 5.71 -13.09 18.99
C PRO A 240 5.33 -12.32 17.72
N LYS A 241 4.30 -12.80 17.02
CA LYS A 241 3.76 -12.10 15.83
C LYS A 241 2.86 -10.93 16.23
N TYR A 242 2.98 -9.83 15.51
CA TYR A 242 2.06 -8.71 15.61
C TYR A 242 0.72 -9.01 14.96
N THR A 243 -0.30 -8.28 15.40
CA THR A 243 -1.66 -8.28 14.89
C THR A 243 -2.14 -6.83 14.71
N THR A 244 -3.25 -6.63 14.02
CA THR A 244 -3.88 -5.31 13.88
C THR A 244 -4.09 -4.59 15.22
N ALA A 245 -4.45 -5.30 16.30
CA ALA A 245 -4.72 -4.72 17.61
C ALA A 245 -3.47 -4.11 18.29
N ASP A 246 -2.28 -4.50 17.85
CA ASP A 246 -1.01 -3.99 18.38
C ASP A 246 -0.64 -2.61 17.82
N PHE A 247 -1.29 -2.19 16.73
CA PHE A 247 -1.06 -0.90 16.07
C PHE A 247 -2.17 0.10 16.40
N ARG A 248 -1.79 1.38 16.47
CA ARG A 248 -2.73 2.48 16.72
C ARG A 248 -3.59 2.85 15.49
N LYS A 249 -3.13 2.55 14.27
CA LYS A 249 -3.89 2.74 13.02
C LYS A 249 -3.76 1.54 12.10
N GLN A 250 -4.85 1.24 11.36
CA GLN A 250 -4.89 0.17 10.37
C GLN A 250 -3.91 0.37 9.22
N SER A 251 -3.72 1.62 8.74
CA SER A 251 -2.76 1.93 7.68
C SER A 251 -1.32 1.60 8.08
N TRP A 252 -0.95 1.85 9.34
CA TRP A 252 0.38 1.49 9.86
C TRP A 252 0.58 -0.02 9.92
N TRP A 253 -0.46 -0.76 10.33
CA TRP A 253 -0.45 -2.23 10.27
C TRP A 253 -0.29 -2.74 8.84
N GLN A 254 -0.96 -2.13 7.85
CA GLN A 254 -0.86 -2.54 6.44
C GLN A 254 0.57 -2.44 5.90
N HIS A 255 1.32 -1.42 6.32
CA HIS A 255 2.74 -1.28 5.97
C HIS A 255 3.66 -2.24 6.74
N ARG A 256 3.41 -2.44 8.04
CA ARG A 256 4.35 -3.16 8.92
C ARG A 256 4.14 -4.68 8.99
N GLY A 257 2.89 -5.11 8.98
CA GLY A 257 2.49 -6.51 9.01
C GLY A 257 2.95 -7.29 10.26
N LYS A 258 2.88 -8.62 10.17
CA LYS A 258 3.05 -9.56 11.31
C LYS A 258 4.43 -9.52 11.99
N LEU A 259 5.43 -8.95 11.33
CA LEU A 259 6.83 -8.92 11.79
C LEU A 259 7.32 -7.50 12.06
N ASP A 260 6.45 -6.48 11.98
CA ASP A 260 6.81 -5.06 12.06
C ASP A 260 7.93 -4.63 11.09
N VAL A 261 7.96 -5.23 9.89
CA VAL A 261 8.97 -4.93 8.87
C VAL A 261 8.57 -3.64 8.14
N PRO A 262 9.45 -2.64 8.03
CA PRO A 262 9.19 -1.43 7.23
C PRO A 262 8.85 -1.71 5.77
N LYS A 263 7.73 -1.17 5.30
CA LYS A 263 7.31 -1.19 3.89
C LYS A 263 6.64 0.10 3.44
N GLU A 264 6.49 1.05 4.34
CA GLU A 264 6.07 2.41 4.00
C GLU A 264 7.13 3.13 3.18
N ARG A 265 6.71 4.14 2.43
CA ARG A 265 7.60 4.94 1.58
C ARG A 265 8.18 6.15 2.31
N PHE A 266 7.45 6.65 3.31
CA PHE A 266 7.80 7.85 4.03
C PHE A 266 7.76 7.65 5.55
N ILE A 267 8.63 8.37 6.23
CA ILE A 267 8.69 8.43 7.69
C ILE A 267 7.85 9.62 8.13
N LEU A 268 6.89 9.42 9.02
CA LEU A 268 6.15 10.53 9.62
C LEU A 268 6.87 10.99 10.89
N TYR A 269 7.05 12.30 11.05
CA TYR A 269 7.47 12.93 12.30
C TYR A 269 6.28 13.71 12.90
N PRO A 270 5.42 13.04 13.70
CA PRO A 270 4.21 13.67 14.24
C PRO A 270 4.55 14.90 15.07
N ASP A 271 3.79 15.97 14.87
CA ASP A 271 3.86 17.22 15.63
C ASP A 271 5.28 17.83 15.70
N ALA A 272 6.14 17.52 14.72
CA ALA A 272 7.51 18.01 14.60
C ALA A 272 7.69 19.05 13.48
N GLY A 273 6.60 19.48 12.83
CA GLY A 273 6.60 20.54 11.82
C GLY A 273 6.82 21.93 12.43
N ARG A 274 7.01 22.93 11.57
CA ARG A 274 7.12 24.33 12.01
C ARG A 274 5.75 24.84 12.47
N GLU A 275 5.71 25.77 13.42
CA GLU A 275 4.42 26.34 13.88
C GLU A 275 3.66 27.08 12.77
N THR A 276 4.38 27.62 11.78
CA THR A 276 3.80 28.30 10.62
C THR A 276 3.32 27.36 9.50
N ASP A 277 3.60 26.05 9.61
CA ASP A 277 3.22 25.04 8.62
C ASP A 277 2.51 23.87 9.29
N SER A 278 1.20 23.83 9.14
CA SER A 278 0.34 22.79 9.72
C SER A 278 0.39 21.45 8.96
N THR A 279 1.15 21.35 7.87
CA THR A 279 1.26 20.12 7.11
C THR A 279 2.24 19.13 7.75
N GLN A 280 2.07 17.84 7.45
CA GLN A 280 2.91 16.78 8.03
C GLN A 280 4.38 16.97 7.67
N LEU A 281 5.27 16.81 8.65
CA LEU A 281 6.71 16.68 8.43
C LEU A 281 7.05 15.22 8.10
N LEU A 282 7.69 15.02 6.96
CA LEU A 282 8.00 13.70 6.42
C LEU A 282 9.51 13.53 6.22
N GLY A 283 9.98 12.29 6.35
CA GLY A 283 11.26 11.81 5.86
C GLY A 283 11.08 10.70 4.83
N TRP A 284 12.18 10.22 4.27
CA TRP A 284 12.16 9.12 3.29
C TRP A 284 12.55 7.80 3.93
N ALA A 285 11.75 6.76 3.69
CA ALA A 285 12.04 5.42 4.23
C ALA A 285 13.23 4.75 3.54
N GLY A 286 13.68 5.24 2.38
CA GLY A 286 14.88 4.75 1.69
C GLY A 286 16.21 5.24 2.28
N TRP A 287 16.18 6.08 3.31
CA TRP A 287 17.38 6.41 4.09
C TRP A 287 17.89 5.20 4.87
N ASP A 288 19.21 5.02 4.89
CA ASP A 288 19.85 4.13 5.86
C ASP A 288 19.72 4.67 7.30
N HIS A 289 20.08 3.87 8.31
CA HIS A 289 19.89 4.24 9.72
C HIS A 289 20.69 5.50 10.09
N SER A 290 21.91 5.65 9.57
CA SER A 290 22.71 6.85 9.82
C SER A 290 22.07 8.10 9.22
N GLN A 291 21.52 7.99 8.01
CA GLN A 291 20.84 9.07 7.31
C GLN A 291 19.54 9.48 8.02
N GLN A 292 18.75 8.51 8.50
CA GLN A 292 17.57 8.76 9.31
C GLN A 292 17.92 9.50 10.61
N ALA A 293 18.98 9.06 11.29
CA ALA A 293 19.44 9.68 12.53
C ALA A 293 19.99 11.10 12.29
N LEU A 294 20.76 11.32 11.22
CA LEU A 294 21.22 12.66 10.82
C LEU A 294 20.06 13.60 10.50
N ALA A 295 19.06 13.13 9.73
CA ALA A 295 17.88 13.92 9.41
C ALA A 295 17.08 14.28 10.66
N LEU A 296 16.86 13.32 11.57
CA LEU A 296 16.18 13.56 12.83
C LEU A 296 16.98 14.52 13.74
N ASN A 297 18.30 14.37 13.81
CA ASN A 297 19.18 15.27 14.55
C ASN A 297 19.10 16.71 14.01
N ALA A 298 19.03 16.87 12.68
CA ALA A 298 18.84 18.17 12.05
C ALA A 298 17.46 18.78 12.37
N VAL A 299 16.38 17.98 12.35
CA VAL A 299 15.05 18.44 12.77
C VAL A 299 15.07 18.97 14.20
N ILE A 300 15.73 18.27 15.14
CA ILE A 300 15.83 18.75 16.53
C ILE A 300 16.58 20.09 16.58
N ALA A 301 17.71 20.21 15.91
CA ALA A 301 18.48 21.46 15.85
C ALA A 301 17.68 22.63 15.25
N GLU A 302 16.87 22.38 14.23
CA GLU A 302 15.97 23.39 13.67
C GLU A 302 14.91 23.84 14.68
N ARG A 303 14.30 22.91 15.42
CA ARG A 303 13.28 23.24 16.44
C ARG A 303 13.88 23.99 17.63
N GLU A 304 15.10 23.66 18.01
CA GLU A 304 15.86 24.43 19.01
C GLU A 304 16.12 25.86 18.55
N ALA A 305 16.56 26.04 17.30
CA ALA A 305 16.76 27.37 16.72
C ALA A 305 15.45 28.17 16.61
N GLU A 306 14.31 27.49 16.47
CA GLU A 306 12.96 28.07 16.50
C GLU A 306 12.45 28.33 17.94
N GLY A 307 13.23 27.99 18.98
CA GLY A 307 12.92 28.28 20.38
C GLY A 307 11.95 27.29 21.03
N TRP A 308 11.90 26.04 20.55
CA TRP A 308 11.07 25.01 21.18
C TRP A 308 11.50 24.73 22.61
N ALA A 309 10.51 24.49 23.47
CA ALA A 309 10.74 23.99 24.81
C ALA A 309 11.21 22.52 24.78
N ASP A 310 12.06 22.14 25.74
CA ASP A 310 12.69 20.82 25.78
C ASP A 310 11.69 19.66 25.86
N ASP A 311 10.52 19.87 26.47
CA ASP A 311 9.45 18.86 26.57
C ASP A 311 8.90 18.45 25.20
N LYS A 312 8.86 19.38 24.24
CA LYS A 312 8.48 19.10 22.85
C LYS A 312 9.57 18.34 22.09
N LEU A 313 10.83 18.41 22.53
CA LEU A 313 11.95 17.72 21.88
C LEU A 313 12.07 16.26 22.31
N VAL A 314 11.56 15.90 23.50
CA VAL A 314 11.60 14.54 24.06
C VAL A 314 11.26 13.44 23.04
N PRO A 315 10.13 13.46 22.29
CA PRO A 315 9.82 12.40 21.34
C PRO A 315 10.85 12.28 20.21
N LEU A 316 11.46 13.39 19.78
CA LEU A 316 12.49 13.38 18.74
C LEU A 316 13.79 12.79 19.27
N VAL A 317 14.20 13.15 20.48
CA VAL A 317 15.37 12.56 21.16
C VAL A 317 15.14 11.07 21.42
N ALA A 318 13.93 10.66 21.76
CA ALA A 318 13.57 9.24 21.91
C ALA A 318 13.72 8.46 20.59
N GLY A 319 13.44 9.08 19.44
CA GLY A 319 13.69 8.40 18.16
C GLY A 319 15.17 8.31 17.80
N LEU A 320 15.99 9.29 18.20
CA LEU A 320 17.45 9.14 18.08
C LEU A 320 17.94 7.97 18.94
N ALA A 321 17.44 7.83 20.16
CA ALA A 321 17.73 6.68 21.01
C ALA A 321 17.28 5.35 20.37
N GLU A 322 16.12 5.32 19.72
CA GLU A 322 15.60 4.13 19.02
C GLU A 322 16.47 3.74 17.80
N LEU A 323 17.04 4.72 17.10
CA LEU A 323 17.90 4.50 15.94
C LEU A 323 19.34 4.12 16.33
N GLN A 324 19.85 4.63 17.45
CA GLN A 324 21.27 4.53 17.82
C GLN A 324 21.83 3.10 17.81
N PRO A 325 21.14 2.05 18.32
CA PRO A 325 21.66 0.69 18.25
C PRO A 325 21.91 0.20 16.82
N TRP A 326 21.06 0.61 15.86
CA TRP A 326 21.20 0.26 14.45
C TRP A 326 22.31 1.06 13.77
N VAL A 327 22.46 2.34 14.13
CA VAL A 327 23.58 3.16 13.67
C VAL A 327 24.90 2.52 14.12
N ARG A 328 25.01 2.17 15.42
CA ARG A 328 26.20 1.48 15.96
C ARG A 328 26.43 0.11 15.33
N GLN A 329 25.38 -0.61 14.95
CA GLN A 329 25.54 -1.93 14.34
C GLN A 329 26.05 -1.85 12.90
N TRP A 330 25.56 -0.89 12.11
CA TRP A 330 25.76 -0.88 10.65
C TRP A 330 26.66 0.24 10.14
N HIS A 331 26.95 1.25 10.97
CA HIS A 331 27.66 2.47 10.59
C HIS A 331 28.76 2.86 11.60
N ASP A 332 29.40 1.86 12.23
CA ASP A 332 30.53 2.01 13.17
C ASP A 332 31.89 2.01 12.45
N GLU A 333 31.93 2.67 11.30
CA GLU A 333 33.14 2.87 10.51
C GLU A 333 33.25 4.35 10.15
N THR A 334 34.46 4.79 9.78
CA THR A 334 34.66 6.15 9.27
C THR A 334 33.89 6.32 7.96
N ASP A 335 32.88 7.18 7.96
CA ASP A 335 32.09 7.46 6.78
C ASP A 335 32.95 8.24 5.75
N PRO A 336 33.00 7.82 4.48
CA PRO A 336 33.85 8.45 3.47
C PRO A 336 33.35 9.83 3.02
N THR A 337 32.08 10.16 3.24
CA THR A 337 31.49 11.46 2.90
C THR A 337 31.79 12.49 3.99
N TYR A 338 31.56 12.11 5.24
CA TYR A 338 31.71 13.01 6.40
C TYR A 338 33.11 12.97 7.04
N GLN A 339 33.94 11.97 6.68
CA GLN A 339 35.29 11.77 7.21
C GLN A 339 35.32 11.63 8.74
N LEU A 340 34.29 10.99 9.30
CA LEU A 340 34.15 10.73 10.74
C LEU A 340 33.32 9.46 10.98
N ASN A 341 33.47 8.84 12.15
CA ASN A 341 32.60 7.73 12.55
C ASN A 341 31.22 8.29 12.93
N LEU A 342 30.20 7.96 12.13
CA LEU A 342 28.84 8.48 12.33
C LEU A 342 28.17 7.91 13.58
N ALA A 343 28.48 6.67 13.97
CA ALA A 343 27.94 6.08 15.19
C ALA A 343 28.44 6.80 16.45
N ASP A 344 29.74 7.12 16.52
CA ASP A 344 30.32 7.90 17.62
C ASP A 344 29.76 9.32 17.68
N TYR A 345 29.69 9.98 16.52
CA TYR A 345 29.14 11.33 16.43
C TYR A 345 27.68 11.37 16.90
N LEU A 346 26.83 10.47 16.40
CA LEU A 346 25.41 10.41 16.76
C LEU A 346 25.19 9.98 18.22
N GLU A 347 26.06 9.13 18.78
CA GLU A 347 26.01 8.79 20.21
C GLU A 347 26.28 10.02 21.10
N GLU A 348 27.27 10.83 20.75
CA GLU A 348 27.56 12.06 21.49
C GLU A 348 26.44 13.09 21.34
N GLN A 349 25.84 13.21 20.14
CA GLN A 349 24.64 14.04 19.94
C GLN A 349 23.48 13.55 20.83
N LEU A 350 23.22 12.23 20.87
CA LEU A 350 22.19 11.65 21.71
C LEU A 350 22.46 11.95 23.19
N ARG A 351 23.71 11.80 23.66
CA ARG A 351 24.08 12.08 25.05
C ARG A 351 23.82 13.54 25.43
N GLY A 352 24.25 14.49 24.59
CA GLY A 352 24.01 15.92 24.82
C GLY A 352 22.52 16.27 24.87
N ARG A 353 21.74 15.71 23.94
CA ARG A 353 20.28 15.94 23.88
C ARG A 353 19.51 15.27 25.01
N ALA A 354 19.91 14.06 25.41
CA ALA A 354 19.35 13.37 26.56
C ALA A 354 19.56 14.19 27.85
N HIS A 355 20.76 14.76 28.02
CA HIS A 355 21.05 15.68 29.12
C HIS A 355 20.18 16.95 29.06
N GLN A 356 20.03 17.57 27.90
CA GLN A 356 19.19 18.75 27.70
C GLN A 356 17.73 18.50 28.12
N VAL A 357 17.12 17.42 27.64
CA VAL A 357 15.74 17.08 28.00
C VAL A 357 15.62 16.46 29.41
N GLY A 358 16.72 16.28 30.12
CA GLY A 358 16.75 15.74 31.48
C GLY A 358 16.32 14.29 31.59
N MET A 359 16.57 13.47 30.56
CA MET A 359 16.15 12.06 30.52
C MET A 359 17.32 11.12 30.23
N THR A 360 17.27 9.93 30.83
CA THR A 360 18.15 8.80 30.47
C THR A 360 17.66 8.10 29.20
N VAL A 361 18.50 7.29 28.57
CA VAL A 361 18.13 6.51 27.37
C VAL A 361 16.98 5.54 27.69
N GLU A 362 16.97 4.97 28.90
CA GLU A 362 15.91 4.09 29.37
C GLU A 362 14.58 4.84 29.53
N GLN A 363 14.61 6.05 30.09
CA GLN A 363 13.42 6.90 30.21
C GLN A 363 12.90 7.36 28.84
N LEU A 364 13.80 7.63 27.88
CA LEU A 364 13.44 7.94 26.50
C LEU A 364 12.73 6.75 25.83
N GLY A 365 13.23 5.53 26.00
CA GLY A 365 12.57 4.31 25.51
C GLY A 365 11.21 4.04 26.16
N ALA A 366 11.04 4.45 27.42
CA ALA A 366 9.78 4.37 28.14
C ALA A 366 8.78 5.48 27.78
N TRP A 367 9.17 6.50 27.02
CA TRP A 367 8.29 7.61 26.66
C TRP A 367 7.05 7.16 25.91
N ARG A 368 5.90 7.77 26.21
CA ARG A 368 4.62 7.52 25.52
C ARG A 368 3.97 8.86 25.15
N PRO A 369 3.30 8.94 23.98
CA PRO A 369 2.57 10.14 23.62
C PRO A 369 1.44 10.40 24.64
N PRO A 370 1.13 11.68 24.93
CA PRO A 370 0.01 12.02 25.79
C PRO A 370 -1.29 11.35 25.32
N ALA A 371 -2.13 10.96 26.27
CA ALA A 371 -3.45 10.44 25.93
C ALA A 371 -4.20 11.49 25.10
N ALA A 372 -4.77 11.06 23.96
CA ALA A 372 -5.55 11.96 23.12
C ALA A 372 -6.66 12.60 23.97
N SER A 373 -6.59 13.91 24.18
CA SER A 373 -7.70 14.63 24.78
C SER A 373 -8.90 14.49 23.83
N ARG A 374 -10.09 14.19 24.36
CA ARG A 374 -11.33 14.16 23.57
C ARG A 374 -11.68 15.58 23.11
N GLY A 375 -10.95 16.08 22.12
CA GLY A 375 -11.18 17.37 21.48
C GLY A 375 -12.33 17.27 20.48
N ARG A 376 -13.40 18.02 20.76
CA ARG A 376 -14.59 18.19 19.91
C ARG A 376 -14.15 18.68 18.53
N ARG A 377 -14.29 17.88 17.47
CA ARG A 377 -14.16 18.36 16.09
C ARG A 377 -15.08 19.56 15.90
N SER A 378 -14.51 20.74 15.66
CA SER A 378 -15.25 21.83 15.04
C SER A 378 -15.68 21.33 13.66
N ARG A 379 -17.00 21.32 13.41
CA ARG A 379 -17.52 21.18 12.06
C ARG A 379 -17.01 22.38 11.26
N SER A 380 -16.14 22.14 10.28
CA SER A 380 -15.96 23.01 9.13
C SER A 380 -16.39 22.24 7.90
#